data_AF-A0A820QKG8-F1
#
_entry.id   AF-A0A820QKG8-F1
#
_cell.length_a   1.000
_cell.length_b   1.000
_cell.length_c   1.000
_cell.angle_alpha   90.00
_cell.angle_beta   90.00
_cell.angle_gamma   90.00
#
_symmetry.space_group_name_H-M   'P 1'
#
loop_
_entity.id
_entity.type
_entity.pdbx_description
1 polymer ?
#
loop_
_entity_poly.entity_id
_entity_poly.type
_entity_poly.pdbx_seq_one_letter_code
_entity_poly.pdbx_strand_id
1 'polypeptide(L)' 'MKELICSTIERNVVLKCIRDRKRLDCRTIDETRPVNIDFRSHPGYVSVTLGQTHVIAQAS' A
#
# COMPACT_ATOMS: atom_id res chain seq x y z
N MET A 1 -2.53 4.94 -20.03
CA MET A 1 -1.57 4.22 -19.16
C MET A 1 -1.89 2.73 -19.29
N LYS A 2 -0.95 1.89 -19.75
CA LYS A 2 -1.23 0.47 -19.95
C LYS A 2 -1.08 -0.24 -18.61
N GLU A 3 -2.11 -0.96 -18.18
CA GLU A 3 -2.02 -1.77 -16.97
C GLU A 3 -0.98 -2.89 -17.17
N LEU A 4 -0.20 -3.16 -16.13
CA LEU A 4 0.72 -4.28 -16.12
C LEU A 4 -0.10 -5.57 -16.01
N ILE A 5 0.08 -6.48 -16.97
CA ILE A 5 -0.62 -7.76 -16.99
C ILE A 5 0.01 -8.66 -15.93
N CYS A 6 -0.79 -9.12 -14.96
CA CYS A 6 -0.34 -10.09 -13.97
C CYS A 6 -0.20 -11.48 -14.61
N SER A 7 0.99 -12.07 -14.49
CA SER A 7 1.27 -13.41 -14.98
C SER A 7 0.50 -14.48 -14.18
N THR A 8 0.26 -15.63 -14.80
CA THR A 8 -0.38 -16.78 -14.14
C THR A 8 0.43 -17.27 -12.94
N ILE A 9 1.76 -17.21 -13.01
CA ILE A 9 2.66 -17.66 -11.94
C ILE A 9 2.53 -16.73 -10.73
N GLU A 10 2.62 -15.41 -10.92
CA GLU A 10 2.47 -14.43 -9.82
C GLU A 10 1.12 -14.61 -9.12
N ARG A 11 0.04 -14.75 -9.89
CA ARG A 11 -1.30 -15.00 -9.35
C ARG A 11 -1.33 -16.28 -8.50
N ASN A 12 -0.76 -17.37 -8.99
CA ASN A 12 -0.75 -18.65 -8.27
C ASN A 12 0.06 -18.59 -6.98
N VAL A 13 1.18 -17.86 -6.97
CA VAL A 13 2.00 -17.65 -5.75
C VAL A 13 1.20 -16.86 -4.72
N VAL A 14 0.57 -15.75 -5.11
CA VAL A 14 -0.29 -14.95 -4.23
C VAL A 14 -1.40 -15.82 -3.62
N LEU A 15 -2.10 -16.59 -4.45
CA LEU A 15 -3.18 -17.47 -3.99
C LEU A 15 -2.70 -18.54 -3.02
N LYS A 16 -1.50 -19.11 -3.24
CA LYS A 16 -0.91 -20.07 -2.31
C LYS A 16 -0.63 -19.43 -0.95
N CYS A 17 -0.02 -18.24 -0.93
CA CYS A 17 0.25 -17.51 0.32
C CYS A 17 -1.04 -17.20 1.10
N ILE A 18 -2.09 -16.77 0.41
CA ILE A 18 -3.40 -16.51 1.03
C ILE A 18 -3.97 -17.76 1.69
N ARG A 19 -3.94 -18.93 1.02
CA ARG A 19 -4.39 -20.21 1.60
C ARG A 19 -3.61 -20.58 2.85
N ASP A 20 -2.32 -20.30 2.85
CA ASP A 20 -1.42 -20.57 3.97
C ASP A 20 -1.51 -19.49 5.09
N ARG A 21 -2.45 -18.54 4.98
CA ARG A 21 -2.60 -17.38 5.90
C ARG A 21 -1.33 -16.55 6.01
N LYS A 22 -0.57 -16.44 4.92
CA LYS A 22 0.67 -15.66 4.81
C LYS A 22 0.49 -14.51 3.83
N ARG A 23 1.04 -13.34 4.19
CA ARG A 23 1.17 -12.22 3.27
C ARG A 23 2.56 -12.23 2.64
N LEU A 24 2.68 -11.65 1.45
CA LEU A 24 3.94 -11.59 0.71
C LEU A 24 5.01 -10.73 1.40
N ASP A 25 4.58 -9.75 2.17
CA ASP A 25 5.44 -8.82 2.91
C ASP A 25 5.55 -9.18 4.39
N CYS A 26 5.26 -10.45 4.74
CA CYS A 26 5.43 -11.04 6.07
C CYS A 26 4.62 -10.41 7.22
N ARG A 27 3.77 -9.43 6.94
CA ARG A 27 2.83 -8.86 7.91
C ARG A 27 1.75 -9.87 8.30
N THR A 28 1.11 -9.65 9.44
CA THR A 28 -0.10 -10.41 9.82
C THR A 28 -1.30 -9.97 8.98
N ILE A 29 -2.40 -10.74 8.99
CA ILE A 29 -3.59 -10.47 8.18
C ILE A 29 -4.20 -9.09 8.52
N ASP A 30 -4.24 -8.74 9.80
CA ASP A 30 -4.89 -7.54 10.30
C ASP A 30 -3.93 -6.34 10.48
N GLU A 31 -2.66 -6.51 10.12
CA GLU A 31 -1.65 -5.46 10.26
C GLU A 31 -1.64 -4.49 9.07
N THR A 32 -1.68 -3.20 9.36
CA THR A 32 -1.58 -2.14 8.34
C THR A 32 -0.14 -1.96 7.86
N ARG A 33 0.06 -1.26 6.73
CA ARG A 33 1.43 -0.83 6.35
C ARG A 33 1.83 0.33 7.27
N PRO A 34 3.13 0.61 7.44
CA PRO A 34 3.58 1.80 8.14
C PRO A 34 2.91 3.06 7.57
N VAL A 35 2.36 3.87 8.46
CA VAL A 35 1.73 5.16 8.13
C VAL A 35 2.68 6.28 8.52
N ASN A 36 2.96 7.18 7.60
CA ASN A 36 3.68 8.42 7.86
C ASN A 36 2.80 9.60 7.43
N ILE A 37 2.69 10.61 8.30
CA ILE A 37 1.91 11.83 8.06
C ILE A 37 2.86 13.00 8.20
N ASP A 38 3.11 13.70 7.09
CA ASP A 38 3.97 14.87 6.99
C ASP A 38 3.11 16.13 6.85
N PHE A 39 3.16 16.98 7.87
CA PHE A 39 2.55 18.31 7.87
C PHE A 39 3.60 19.32 7.43
N ARG A 40 3.42 19.88 6.23
CA ARG A 40 4.32 20.91 5.71
C ARG A 40 3.92 22.30 6.21
N SER A 41 4.79 23.27 5.95
CA SER A 41 4.64 24.66 6.41
C SER A 41 3.41 25.38 5.89
N HIS A 42 2.75 24.87 4.86
CA HIS A 42 1.53 25.47 4.31
C HIS A 42 0.29 24.99 5.07
N PRO A 43 -0.49 25.88 5.71
CA PRO A 43 -1.73 25.50 6.36
C PRO A 43 -2.69 24.80 5.40
N GLY A 44 -3.37 23.75 5.88
CA GLY A 44 -4.28 22.96 5.06
C GLY A 44 -3.61 21.94 4.15
N TYR A 45 -2.27 21.86 4.12
CA TYR A 45 -1.52 20.82 3.39
C TYR A 45 -1.21 19.62 4.27
N VAL A 46 -1.41 18.40 3.75
CA VAL A 46 -0.90 17.17 4.35
C VAL A 46 -0.41 16.19 3.28
N SER A 47 0.72 15.54 3.56
CA SER A 47 1.18 14.38 2.80
C SER A 47 1.10 13.13 3.66
N VAL A 48 0.49 12.07 3.13
CA VAL A 48 0.29 10.79 3.83
C VAL A 48 0.90 9.66 3.01
N THR A 49 1.73 8.85 3.66
CA THR A 49 2.31 7.64 3.08
C THR A 49 1.81 6.41 3.83
N LEU A 50 1.25 5.43 3.11
CA LEU A 50 0.87 4.11 3.60
C LEU A 50 1.74 3.05 2.89
N GLY A 51 2.90 2.75 3.47
CA GLY A 51 3.95 1.95 2.82
C GLY A 51 4.47 2.61 1.54
N GLN A 52 4.09 2.08 0.37
CA GLN A 52 4.47 2.65 -0.93
C GLN A 52 3.36 3.51 -1.56
N THR A 53 2.18 3.56 -0.95
CA THR A 53 1.07 4.40 -1.43
C THR A 53 1.23 5.81 -0.85
N HIS A 54 1.22 6.82 -1.71
CA HIS A 54 1.39 8.22 -1.33
C HIS A 54 0.18 9.06 -1.77
N VAL A 55 -0.35 9.87 -0.86
CA VAL A 55 -1.50 10.75 -1.09
C VAL A 55 -1.18 12.13 -0.55
N ILE A 56 -1.57 13.17 -1.30
CA ILE A 56 -1.47 14.57 -0.88
C ILE A 56 -2.90 15.13 -0.80
N ALA A 57 -3.21 15.88 0.25
CA ALA A 57 -4.45 16.62 0.37
C ALA A 57 -4.18 18.08 0.71
N GLN A 58 -5.01 18.97 0.17
CA GLN A 58 -4.98 20.41 0.41
C GLN A 58 -6.42 20.89 0.68
N ALA A 59 -6.61 21.65 1.77
CA ALA A 59 -7.84 22.40 2.01
C ALA A 59 -7.69 23.83 1.48
N SER A 60 -8.75 24.37 0.85
CA SER A 60 -8.85 25.73 0.30
C SER A 60 -9.98 26.51 0.95
#